data_AF-A0A7C1FDK4-F1
#
_entry.id   AF-A0A7C1FDK4-F1
#
_cell.length_a   1.000
_cell.length_b   1.000
_cell.length_c   1.000
_cell.angle_alpha   90.00
_cell.angle_beta   90.00
_cell.angle_gamma   90.00
#
_symmetry.space_group_name_H-M   'P 1'
#
loop_
_entity.id
_entity.type
_entity.pdbx_description
1 polymer ?
#
loop_
_entity_poly.entity_id
_entity_poly.type
_entity_poly.pdbx_seq_one_letter_code
_entity_poly.pdbx_strand_id
1 'polypeptide(L)'
;MMTDDLNENAVTNDPSRDEPTAHGGADDAHESPTTEVSPAAPTAESPKSDTVPELDLSWMGFDTTSEGDIDAALAAVSSLGDRVREDGETETVDEDEPTGDEADDYADEYGYTHISVGVAARAADVALSGDLSRRSDADLRTDAGLRENKSAPERYTPRMAVPPTNITLKRGSLGSLIPALILIGVGGWLTLVTTSGGAVDGSVLAAVGVGGAALSMLGYWISSGRWSRGTVFFAVLVALAGGLLIFALVPSGSPLDFGIGIDLTRAYPLLVAAFGLAAIISGLLARSSVPNSRKAILPGVVLLTAGLVGVLVTLGFIPGDVLNFAASLWFVPLVALLMLWMLPLVFRLRERDRRR
;
A
#
# COMPACT_ATOMS: atom_id res chain seq x y z
N MET A 1 -50.98 -64.79 4.44
CA MET A 1 -49.78 -64.60 3.60
C MET A 1 -49.13 -63.30 4.08
N MET A 2 -48.28 -63.24 5.11
CA MET A 2 -47.25 -64.15 5.64
C MET A 2 -46.02 -64.23 4.72
N THR A 3 -45.04 -63.37 5.04
CA THR A 3 -43.56 -63.43 5.00
C THR A 3 -43.09 -62.02 5.42
N ASP A 4 -42.64 -61.74 6.65
CA ASP A 4 -41.40 -62.15 7.33
C ASP A 4 -40.09 -61.87 6.58
N ASP A 5 -39.09 -61.49 7.39
CA ASP A 5 -37.65 -61.29 7.17
C ASP A 5 -37.17 -59.83 6.93
N LEU A 6 -36.84 -59.08 8.00
CA LEU A 6 -35.57 -59.08 8.77
C LEU A 6 -34.40 -58.40 8.03
N ASN A 7 -34.01 -57.21 8.48
CA ASN A 7 -32.58 -56.85 8.53
C ASN A 7 -32.32 -55.85 9.67
N GLU A 8 -32.01 -56.43 10.83
CA GLU A 8 -31.29 -55.81 11.93
C GLU A 8 -29.88 -55.41 11.45
N ASN A 9 -29.47 -54.19 11.77
CA ASN A 9 -28.07 -53.92 12.07
C ASN A 9 -27.99 -52.89 13.18
N ALA A 10 -28.12 -53.43 14.39
CA ALA A 10 -27.66 -52.80 15.62
C ALA A 10 -26.13 -52.83 15.63
N VAL A 11 -25.50 -51.66 15.63
CA VAL A 11 -24.08 -51.55 16.03
C VAL A 11 -24.08 -51.09 17.48
N THR A 12 -23.94 -52.09 18.34
CA THR A 12 -23.79 -52.01 19.79
C THR A 12 -22.39 -51.52 20.17
N ASN A 13 -22.36 -50.68 21.20
CA ASN A 13 -21.18 -50.33 21.98
C ASN A 13 -20.41 -51.58 22.43
N ASP A 14 -19.08 -51.53 22.31
CA ASP A 14 -18.16 -52.44 23.02
C ASP A 14 -17.22 -51.62 23.92
N PRO A 15 -17.51 -51.56 25.24
CA PRO A 15 -16.59 -51.07 26.26
C PRO A 15 -15.88 -52.27 26.92
N SER A 16 -14.93 -52.89 26.22
CA SER A 16 -14.04 -53.86 26.84
C SER A 16 -12.64 -53.78 26.25
N ARG A 17 -11.82 -52.91 26.84
CA ARG A 17 -10.36 -53.07 26.75
C ARG A 17 -9.73 -52.78 28.10
N ASP A 18 -9.88 -53.79 28.96
CA ASP A 18 -9.00 -54.08 30.07
C ASP A 18 -7.58 -54.33 29.54
N GLU A 19 -6.59 -53.65 30.11
CA GLU A 19 -5.23 -54.16 30.27
C GLU A 19 -4.56 -53.49 31.48
N PRO A 20 -3.58 -54.16 32.12
CA PRO A 20 -3.68 -54.46 33.54
C PRO A 20 -2.73 -53.65 34.43
N THR A 21 -3.14 -53.63 35.69
CA THR A 21 -2.39 -53.32 36.90
C THR A 21 -0.96 -53.87 36.92
N ALA A 22 0.01 -53.00 37.18
CA ALA A 22 1.27 -53.37 37.82
C ALA A 22 1.43 -52.59 39.12
N HIS A 23 1.44 -53.36 40.19
CA HIS A 23 1.63 -53.02 41.60
C HIS A 23 3.07 -52.60 41.90
N GLY A 24 3.22 -51.67 42.85
CA GLY A 24 4.43 -51.46 43.65
C GLY A 24 4.70 -49.96 43.81
N GLY A 25 4.65 -49.34 44.99
CA GLY A 25 4.62 -49.81 46.37
C GLY A 25 5.39 -48.80 47.22
N ALA A 26 4.95 -48.61 48.46
CA ALA A 26 5.60 -47.86 49.55
C ALA A 26 5.65 -46.32 49.36
N ASP A 27 4.79 -45.60 50.07
CA ASP A 27 5.03 -45.10 51.44
C ASP A 27 5.77 -43.76 51.38
N ASP A 28 5.02 -42.66 51.49
CA ASP A 28 5.34 -41.65 52.50
C ASP A 28 4.15 -40.72 52.70
N ALA A 29 3.56 -40.87 53.88
CA ALA A 29 2.57 -39.98 54.44
C ALA A 29 3.24 -38.66 54.83
N HIS A 30 2.77 -37.57 54.24
CA HIS A 30 2.78 -36.28 54.91
C HIS A 30 1.45 -35.57 54.70
N GLU A 31 0.55 -35.81 55.66
CA GLU A 31 -0.47 -34.85 56.04
C GLU A 31 0.17 -33.50 56.36
N SER A 32 -0.39 -32.43 55.80
CA SER A 32 -0.37 -31.08 56.37
C SER A 32 -1.42 -30.21 55.67
N PRO A 33 -1.97 -29.22 56.38
CA PRO A 33 -3.40 -28.99 56.43
C PRO A 33 -3.88 -27.88 55.50
N THR A 34 -5.16 -28.00 55.15
CA THR A 34 -6.05 -26.92 54.73
C THR A 34 -5.84 -25.66 55.56
N THR A 35 -5.25 -24.64 54.94
CA THR A 35 -5.38 -23.25 55.40
C THR A 35 -6.24 -22.51 54.38
N GLU A 36 -7.53 -22.38 54.70
CA GLU A 36 -8.38 -21.33 54.14
C GLU A 36 -7.78 -19.98 54.51
N VAL A 37 -7.01 -19.39 53.60
CA VAL A 37 -6.69 -17.97 53.67
C VAL A 37 -7.77 -17.23 52.90
N SER A 38 -8.75 -16.73 53.66
CA SER A 38 -9.68 -15.69 53.24
C SER A 38 -8.87 -14.47 52.75
N PRO A 39 -8.96 -14.05 51.47
CA PRO A 39 -8.30 -12.83 51.03
C PRO A 39 -9.01 -11.64 51.67
N ALA A 40 -8.37 -11.07 52.69
CA ALA A 40 -8.73 -9.78 53.24
C ALA A 40 -8.72 -8.74 52.12
N ALA A 41 -9.81 -7.96 52.03
CA ALA A 41 -9.92 -6.84 51.13
C ALA A 41 -8.71 -5.91 51.29
N PRO A 42 -8.03 -5.50 50.20
CA PRO A 42 -6.96 -4.53 50.30
C PRO A 42 -7.56 -3.19 50.76
N THR A 43 -7.26 -2.83 52.01
CA THR A 43 -7.42 -1.48 52.52
C THR A 43 -6.64 -0.55 51.58
N ALA A 44 -7.36 0.29 50.85
CA ALA A 44 -6.80 1.34 50.03
C ALA A 44 -6.12 2.38 50.94
N GLU A 45 -4.86 2.14 51.30
CA GLU A 45 -3.99 3.22 51.77
C GLU A 45 -3.74 4.15 50.58
N SER A 46 -4.17 5.41 50.70
CA SER A 46 -3.78 6.47 49.78
C SER A 46 -2.26 6.47 49.64
N PRO A 47 -1.71 6.38 48.41
CA PRO A 47 -0.28 6.53 48.23
C PRO A 47 0.12 7.90 48.75
N LYS A 48 0.94 7.91 49.79
CA LYS A 48 1.71 9.08 50.17
C LYS A 48 2.43 9.53 48.91
N SER A 49 2.24 10.80 48.59
CA SER A 49 2.94 11.56 47.56
C SER A 49 4.44 11.53 47.88
N ASP A 50 5.09 10.41 47.56
CA ASP A 50 6.53 10.33 47.50
C ASP A 50 6.96 11.18 46.31
N THR A 51 7.58 12.29 46.66
CA THR A 51 8.34 13.22 45.86
C THR A 51 8.89 12.54 44.61
N VAL A 52 8.35 12.91 43.45
CA VAL A 52 8.89 12.52 42.15
C VAL A 52 10.38 12.86 42.19
N PRO A 53 11.30 11.89 42.03
CA PRO A 53 12.72 12.23 41.90
C PRO A 53 12.82 13.10 40.65
N GLU A 54 13.18 14.37 40.84
CA GLU A 54 13.67 15.20 39.75
C GLU A 54 14.81 14.41 39.10
N LEU A 55 14.55 13.89 37.90
CA LEU A 55 15.56 13.30 37.05
C LEU A 55 16.52 14.44 36.68
N ASP A 56 17.53 14.61 37.51
CA ASP A 56 18.67 15.48 37.25
C ASP A 56 19.43 14.91 36.05
N LEU A 57 19.03 15.35 34.86
CA LEU A 57 19.65 15.02 33.57
C LEU A 57 20.97 15.80 33.35
N SER A 58 21.50 16.50 34.37
CA SER A 58 22.75 17.27 34.26
C SER A 58 23.98 16.41 33.95
N TRP A 59 23.95 15.10 34.25
CA TRP A 59 25.03 14.18 33.88
C TRP A 59 25.03 13.82 32.39
N MET A 60 23.94 14.08 31.66
CA MET A 60 23.83 13.77 30.24
C MET A 60 24.51 14.81 29.33
N GLY A 61 25.17 15.82 29.90
CA GLY A 61 26.18 16.65 29.22
C GLY A 61 25.72 17.28 27.90
N PHE A 62 24.41 17.44 27.71
CA PHE A 62 23.86 18.05 26.50
C PHE A 62 23.93 19.55 26.69
N ASP A 63 25.10 20.10 26.35
CA ASP A 63 25.35 21.54 26.37
C ASP A 63 24.47 22.17 25.28
N THR A 64 23.26 22.59 25.63
CA THR A 64 22.31 23.26 24.71
C THR A 64 22.78 24.66 24.32
N THR A 65 24.01 25.06 24.67
CA THR A 65 24.63 26.32 24.26
C THR A 65 25.42 26.22 22.95
N SER A 66 25.41 25.07 22.26
CA SER A 66 26.05 24.92 20.95
C SER A 66 25.25 25.57 19.81
N GLU A 67 25.13 26.90 19.83
CA GLU A 67 24.84 27.69 18.62
C GLU A 67 25.97 27.55 17.58
N GLY A 68 27.16 27.05 17.98
CA GLY A 68 28.31 26.85 17.08
C GLY A 68 28.22 25.61 16.17
N ASP A 69 27.57 24.53 16.60
CA ASP A 69 27.52 23.30 15.78
C ASP A 69 26.53 23.38 14.63
N ILE A 70 25.52 24.26 14.72
CA ILE A 70 24.56 24.49 13.64
C ILE A 70 25.26 25.20 12.46
N ASP A 71 26.11 26.18 12.73
CA ASP A 71 26.89 26.87 11.70
C ASP A 71 27.95 25.96 11.07
N ALA A 72 28.58 25.09 11.87
CA ALA A 72 29.51 24.08 11.36
C ALA A 72 28.80 23.04 10.47
N ALA A 73 27.60 22.60 10.85
CA ALA A 73 26.78 21.70 10.04
C ALA A 73 26.30 22.38 8.74
N LEU A 74 25.89 23.66 8.79
CA LEU A 74 25.53 24.42 7.60
C LEU A 74 26.73 24.66 6.66
N ALA A 75 27.92 24.94 7.20
CA ALA A 75 29.14 25.09 6.41
C ALA A 75 29.55 23.77 5.74
N ALA A 76 29.41 22.64 6.44
CA ALA A 76 29.66 21.32 5.86
C ALA A 76 28.71 21.01 4.69
N VAL A 77 27.41 21.33 4.84
CA VAL A 77 26.41 21.18 3.76
C VAL A 77 26.68 22.13 2.59
N SER A 78 27.11 23.37 2.87
CA SER A 78 27.48 24.34 1.82
C SER A 78 28.70 23.90 1.02
N SER A 79 29.73 23.32 1.65
CA SER A 79 30.92 22.84 0.93
C SER A 79 30.65 21.62 0.06
N LEU A 80 29.63 20.83 0.40
CA LEU A 80 29.21 19.69 -0.42
C LEU A 80 28.49 20.13 -1.70
N GLY A 81 27.83 21.30 -1.68
CA GLY A 81 27.21 21.90 -2.87
C GLY A 81 28.22 22.36 -3.92
N ASP A 82 29.40 22.82 -3.49
CA ASP A 82 30.45 23.32 -4.39
C ASP A 82 31.19 22.17 -5.10
N ARG A 83 31.48 21.08 -4.37
CA ARG A 83 32.13 19.88 -4.95
C ARG A 83 31.31 19.18 -6.03
N VAL A 84 29.99 19.24 -5.97
CA VAL A 84 29.12 18.63 -6.99
C VAL A 84 29.12 19.45 -8.29
N ARG A 85 29.64 20.69 -8.26
CA ARG A 85 29.71 21.57 -9.43
C ARG A 85 31.02 21.46 -10.21
N GLU A 86 32.12 21.08 -9.58
CA GLU A 86 33.44 20.94 -10.27
C GLU A 86 33.57 19.65 -11.09
N ASP A 87 32.92 18.54 -10.72
CA ASP A 87 33.01 17.28 -11.50
C ASP A 87 32.11 17.26 -12.76
N GLY A 88 31.50 18.39 -13.12
CA GLY A 88 30.60 18.56 -14.27
C GLY A 88 31.25 19.16 -15.51
N GLU A 89 32.50 19.61 -15.45
CA GLU A 89 33.26 20.01 -16.63
C GLU A 89 33.77 18.74 -17.33
N THR A 90 32.89 18.11 -18.10
CA THR A 90 33.31 17.18 -19.14
C THR A 90 34.22 17.94 -20.08
N GLU A 91 35.52 17.64 -19.99
CA GLU A 91 36.54 17.83 -21.01
C GLU A 91 35.90 17.55 -22.38
N THR A 92 35.56 18.62 -23.10
CA THR A 92 35.17 18.54 -24.50
C THR A 92 36.42 18.11 -25.24
N VAL A 93 36.55 16.82 -25.47
CA VAL A 93 37.48 16.27 -26.45
C VAL A 93 37.14 16.96 -27.77
N ASP A 94 38.08 17.77 -28.25
CA ASP A 94 38.07 18.34 -29.59
C ASP A 94 38.02 17.17 -30.59
N GLU A 95 36.82 16.75 -30.98
CA GLU A 95 36.63 15.82 -32.08
C GLU A 95 36.88 16.60 -33.38
N ASP A 96 37.94 16.18 -34.06
CA ASP A 96 38.39 16.65 -35.36
C ASP A 96 37.23 16.89 -36.33
N GLU A 97 37.20 18.10 -36.88
CA GLU A 97 36.33 18.58 -37.96
C GLU A 97 36.35 17.59 -39.16
N PRO A 98 35.25 16.88 -39.47
CA PRO A 98 35.11 16.22 -40.75
C PRO A 98 34.77 17.28 -41.80
N THR A 99 35.78 17.76 -42.51
CA THR A 99 35.61 18.49 -43.76
C THR A 99 35.08 17.53 -44.82
N GLY A 100 33.75 17.47 -44.94
CA GLY A 100 33.05 16.64 -45.91
C GLY A 100 31.79 17.34 -46.38
N ASP A 101 31.95 18.15 -47.43
CA ASP A 101 30.88 18.70 -48.26
C ASP A 101 29.98 17.58 -48.81
N GLU A 102 28.89 17.25 -48.11
CA GLU A 102 27.70 16.69 -48.75
C GLU A 102 26.46 17.31 -48.08
N ALA A 103 26.07 18.45 -48.65
CA ALA A 103 24.71 18.93 -48.60
C ALA A 103 23.78 17.88 -49.22
N ASP A 104 22.76 17.45 -48.48
CA ASP A 104 21.35 17.57 -48.88
C ASP A 104 20.45 16.60 -48.07
N ASP A 105 19.42 17.20 -47.48
CA ASP A 105 18.05 16.65 -47.40
C ASP A 105 17.68 15.61 -46.32
N TYR A 106 17.76 15.97 -45.03
CA TYR A 106 16.87 15.41 -44.00
C TYR A 106 16.49 16.47 -42.95
N ALA A 107 15.60 17.38 -43.32
CA ALA A 107 14.94 18.30 -42.41
C ALA A 107 13.65 17.68 -41.83
N ASP A 108 13.75 16.57 -41.10
CA ASP A 108 12.64 16.04 -40.29
C ASP A 108 12.85 16.42 -38.81
N GLU A 109 12.39 17.62 -38.50
CA GLU A 109 11.49 17.96 -37.39
C GLU A 109 11.55 17.07 -36.11
N TYR A 110 12.69 17.04 -35.41
CA TYR A 110 12.72 16.67 -33.99
C TYR A 110 12.47 17.90 -33.12
N GLY A 111 11.20 18.33 -33.08
CA GLY A 111 10.71 19.32 -32.13
C GLY A 111 10.78 18.81 -30.68
N TYR A 112 11.90 19.08 -30.00
CA TYR A 112 11.99 18.99 -28.54
C TYR A 112 11.08 20.06 -27.93
N THR A 113 9.84 19.69 -27.62
CA THR A 113 8.94 20.56 -26.85
C THR A 113 9.42 20.61 -25.41
N HIS A 114 10.05 21.73 -25.04
CA HIS A 114 10.14 22.18 -23.66
C HIS A 114 8.72 22.33 -23.10
N ILE A 115 8.37 21.49 -22.11
CA ILE A 115 7.12 21.63 -21.36
C ILE A 115 7.28 22.83 -20.40
N SER A 116 6.94 24.02 -20.89
CA SER A 116 6.68 25.17 -20.04
C SER A 116 5.31 24.98 -19.38
N VAL A 117 5.34 24.64 -18.08
CA VAL A 117 4.16 24.68 -17.22
C VAL A 117 3.80 26.15 -17.00
N GLY A 118 2.87 26.67 -17.79
CA GLY A 118 2.44 28.07 -17.70
C GLY A 118 1.05 28.31 -18.28
N VAL A 119 0.08 28.53 -17.39
CA VAL A 119 -1.03 29.50 -17.55
C VAL A 119 -1.82 29.44 -18.88
N ALA A 120 -2.72 28.46 -19.03
CA ALA A 120 -3.67 28.40 -20.15
C ALA A 120 -5.14 28.32 -19.69
N ALA A 121 -5.52 29.10 -18.67
CA ALA A 121 -6.88 29.14 -18.12
C ALA A 121 -7.71 30.37 -18.54
N ARG A 122 -7.30 31.17 -19.54
CA ARG A 122 -8.01 32.43 -19.84
C ARG A 122 -8.14 32.85 -21.31
N ALA A 123 -8.11 31.90 -22.25
CA ALA A 123 -8.30 32.18 -23.68
C ALA A 123 -9.51 31.47 -24.32
N ALA A 124 -10.27 30.67 -23.56
CA ALA A 124 -11.38 29.88 -24.10
C ALA A 124 -12.73 30.63 -24.20
N ASP A 125 -12.83 31.87 -23.73
CA ASP A 125 -14.12 32.57 -23.60
C ASP A 125 -14.41 33.61 -24.70
N VAL A 126 -13.49 33.86 -25.64
CA VAL A 126 -13.65 34.91 -26.67
C VAL A 126 -13.83 34.36 -28.09
N ALA A 127 -13.67 33.05 -28.32
CA ALA A 127 -13.77 32.46 -29.66
C ALA A 127 -15.17 31.96 -30.07
N LEU A 128 -16.18 32.01 -29.18
CA LEU A 128 -17.46 31.32 -29.42
C LEU A 128 -18.55 32.15 -30.13
N SER A 129 -18.36 33.46 -30.38
CA SER A 129 -19.40 34.32 -30.97
C SER A 129 -19.22 34.66 -32.45
N GLY A 130 -18.14 34.23 -33.10
CA GLY A 130 -17.83 34.62 -34.49
C GLY A 130 -18.25 33.64 -35.60
N ASP A 131 -18.58 32.39 -35.27
CA ASP A 131 -18.51 31.28 -36.25
C ASP A 131 -19.87 30.81 -36.82
N LEU A 132 -20.97 31.49 -36.46
CA LEU A 132 -22.32 31.09 -36.93
C LEU A 132 -22.73 31.69 -38.27
N SER A 133 -22.02 32.71 -38.80
CA SER A 133 -22.39 33.34 -40.09
C SER A 133 -21.63 32.81 -41.32
N ARG A 134 -20.62 31.93 -41.15
CA ARG A 134 -19.85 31.35 -42.28
C ARG A 134 -20.27 29.94 -42.70
N ARG A 135 -21.19 29.30 -41.98
CA ARG A 135 -21.63 27.92 -42.23
C ARG A 135 -22.74 27.76 -43.29
N SER A 136 -23.35 28.85 -43.76
CA SER A 136 -24.47 28.77 -44.73
C SER A 136 -24.04 28.41 -46.16
N ASP A 137 -22.85 28.86 -46.59
CA ASP A 137 -22.52 28.87 -48.03
C ASP A 137 -21.51 27.79 -48.45
N ALA A 138 -20.95 27.05 -47.49
CA ALA A 138 -19.97 25.98 -47.74
C ALA A 138 -20.60 24.60 -47.95
N ASP A 139 -21.86 24.39 -47.56
CA ASP A 139 -22.47 23.06 -47.55
C ASP A 139 -22.99 22.58 -48.92
N LEU A 140 -23.03 23.46 -49.94
CA LEU A 140 -23.57 23.10 -51.26
C LEU A 140 -22.52 22.66 -52.30
N ARG A 141 -21.21 22.76 -52.00
CA ARG A 141 -20.14 22.35 -52.95
C ARG A 141 -19.44 21.04 -52.60
N THR A 142 -19.71 20.47 -51.43
CA THR A 142 -18.92 19.36 -50.87
C THR A 142 -19.48 17.97 -51.17
N ASP A 143 -20.70 17.86 -51.69
CA ASP A 143 -21.35 16.55 -51.95
C ASP A 143 -20.90 15.86 -53.25
N ALA A 144 -20.29 16.59 -54.19
CA ALA A 144 -19.86 16.02 -55.47
C ALA A 144 -18.48 15.33 -55.40
N GLY A 145 -17.63 15.64 -54.40
CA GLY A 145 -16.29 15.06 -54.24
C GLY A 145 -16.20 13.87 -53.27
N LEU A 146 -17.28 13.56 -52.54
CA LEU A 146 -17.27 12.57 -51.44
C LEU A 146 -17.49 11.12 -51.88
N ARG A 147 -17.59 10.83 -53.18
CA ARG A 147 -17.82 9.47 -53.69
C ARG A 147 -16.58 8.71 -54.15
N GLU A 148 -15.42 9.37 -54.30
CA GLU A 148 -14.23 8.71 -54.87
C GLU A 148 -13.17 8.30 -53.82
N ASN A 149 -13.26 8.80 -52.57
CA ASN A 149 -12.28 8.44 -51.54
C ASN A 149 -12.81 7.42 -50.52
N LYS A 150 -13.50 6.40 -51.03
CA LYS A 150 -14.06 5.31 -50.23
C LYS A 150 -13.35 4.02 -50.63
N SER A 151 -12.15 3.76 -50.10
CA SER A 151 -11.52 2.42 -49.91
C SER A 151 -10.01 2.47 -49.62
N ALA A 152 -9.50 3.44 -48.84
CA ALA A 152 -8.29 3.14 -48.07
C ALA A 152 -8.77 2.46 -46.78
N PRO A 153 -8.52 1.16 -46.55
CA PRO A 153 -8.84 0.56 -45.26
C PRO A 153 -8.13 1.39 -44.20
N GLU A 154 -8.89 1.94 -43.25
CA GLU A 154 -8.32 2.62 -42.09
C GLU A 154 -7.28 1.65 -41.50
N ARG A 155 -6.00 1.95 -41.71
CA ARG A 155 -4.92 1.16 -41.11
C ARG A 155 -5.14 1.32 -39.62
N TYR A 156 -5.64 0.25 -39.01
CA TYR A 156 -5.66 0.07 -37.58
C TYR A 156 -4.22 0.20 -37.12
N THR A 157 -3.82 1.41 -36.75
CA THR A 157 -2.60 1.64 -35.98
C THR A 157 -3.02 1.31 -34.56
N PRO A 158 -2.66 0.13 -34.03
CA PRO A 158 -2.87 -0.10 -32.62
C PRO A 158 -2.15 1.03 -31.89
N ARG A 159 -2.90 1.95 -31.29
CA ARG A 159 -2.42 2.85 -30.23
C ARG A 159 -2.16 1.99 -28.98
N MET A 160 -1.28 0.99 -29.10
CA MET A 160 -0.59 0.49 -27.93
C MET A 160 0.31 1.63 -27.51
N ALA A 161 0.09 2.15 -26.32
CA ALA A 161 1.05 3.02 -25.66
C ALA A 161 2.32 2.18 -25.46
N VAL A 162 3.24 2.25 -26.43
CA VAL A 162 4.54 1.61 -26.31
C VAL A 162 5.22 2.31 -25.14
N PRO A 163 5.59 1.60 -24.06
CA PRO A 163 6.32 2.21 -22.97
C PRO A 163 7.61 2.81 -23.55
N PRO A 164 8.05 4.00 -23.10
CA PRO A 164 9.30 4.57 -23.57
C PRO A 164 10.42 3.57 -23.32
N THR A 165 10.98 2.98 -24.38
CA THR A 165 12.06 1.97 -24.29
C THR A 165 13.40 2.57 -23.88
N ASN A 166 13.49 3.90 -23.87
CA ASN A 166 14.71 4.63 -23.60
C ASN A 166 14.72 5.19 -22.18
N ILE A 167 14.41 4.35 -21.18
CA ILE A 167 14.72 4.67 -19.78
C ILE A 167 16.20 4.38 -19.57
N THR A 168 17.06 5.23 -20.13
CA THR A 168 18.44 5.29 -19.68
C THR A 168 18.41 5.93 -18.29
N LEU A 169 18.84 5.17 -17.29
CA LEU A 169 18.93 5.67 -15.91
C LEU A 169 19.95 6.82 -15.90
N LYS A 170 19.46 8.07 -15.96
CA LYS A 170 20.30 9.24 -15.69
C LYS A 170 20.91 9.06 -14.29
N ARG A 171 22.25 9.09 -14.19
CA ARG A 171 22.94 9.21 -12.90
C ARG A 171 22.32 10.40 -12.14
N GLY A 172 21.95 10.16 -10.88
CA GLY A 172 21.25 11.17 -10.05
C GLY A 172 19.72 11.14 -10.11
N SER A 173 19.08 10.12 -10.71
CA SER A 173 17.62 10.01 -10.64
C SER A 173 17.12 9.86 -9.20
N LEU A 174 16.02 10.53 -8.85
CA LEU A 174 15.40 10.47 -7.52
C LEU A 174 15.11 9.04 -7.04
N GLY A 175 14.89 8.11 -7.97
CA GLY A 175 14.68 6.69 -7.68
C GLY A 175 15.85 6.00 -6.98
N SER A 176 17.09 6.44 -7.17
CA SER A 176 18.27 5.90 -6.45
C SER A 176 18.62 6.70 -5.20
N LEU A 177 18.28 7.99 -5.15
CA LEU A 177 18.60 8.88 -4.03
C LEU A 177 17.90 8.45 -2.74
N ILE A 178 16.59 8.18 -2.83
CA ILE A 178 15.76 7.85 -1.67
C ILE A 178 16.23 6.58 -0.95
N PRO A 179 16.40 5.41 -1.62
CA PRO A 179 16.90 4.21 -0.95
C PRO A 179 18.32 4.40 -0.40
N ALA A 180 19.18 5.18 -1.06
CA ALA A 180 20.51 5.49 -0.55
C ALA A 180 20.46 6.31 0.74
N LEU A 181 19.64 7.37 0.79
CA LEU A 181 19.44 8.19 1.99
C LEU A 181 18.88 7.37 3.16
N ILE A 182 17.93 6.47 2.88
CA ILE A 182 17.39 5.55 3.90
C ILE A 182 18.51 4.64 4.41
N LEU A 183 19.32 4.04 3.53
CA LEU A 183 20.42 3.15 3.93
C LEU A 183 21.46 3.87 4.79
N ILE A 184 21.80 5.12 4.45
CA ILE A 184 22.73 5.95 5.23
C ILE A 184 22.15 6.26 6.61
N GLY A 185 20.90 6.73 6.68
CA GLY A 185 20.25 7.04 7.95
C GLY A 185 20.14 5.82 8.87
N VAL A 186 19.76 4.66 8.30
CA VAL A 186 19.65 3.39 9.03
C VAL A 186 21.01 2.89 9.50
N GLY A 187 22.04 2.97 8.65
CA GLY A 187 23.41 2.60 9.03
C GLY A 187 23.97 3.49 10.15
N GLY A 188 23.72 4.80 10.08
CA GLY A 188 24.09 5.75 11.13
C GLY A 188 23.40 5.44 12.46
N TRP A 189 22.08 5.21 12.43
CA TRP A 189 21.32 4.82 13.62
C TRP A 189 21.80 3.49 14.22
N LEU A 190 22.02 2.44 13.40
CA LEU A 190 22.54 1.16 13.86
C LEU A 190 23.91 1.31 14.54
N THR A 191 24.78 2.15 13.96
CA THR A 191 26.12 2.41 14.52
C THR A 191 26.02 3.04 15.91
N LEU A 192 25.11 4.00 16.07
CA LEU A 192 24.87 4.67 17.36
C LEU A 192 24.32 3.69 18.42
N VAL A 193 23.31 2.88 18.06
CA VAL A 193 22.74 1.87 18.97
C VAL A 193 23.79 0.84 19.38
N THR A 194 24.59 0.36 18.43
CA THR A 194 25.66 -0.63 18.71
C THR A 194 26.76 -0.02 19.58
N THR A 195 27.16 1.23 19.34
CA THR A 195 28.24 1.90 20.09
C THR A 195 27.81 2.25 21.52
N SER A 196 26.54 2.55 21.72
CA SER A 196 25.95 2.82 23.05
C SER A 196 25.70 1.55 23.88
N GLY A 197 25.96 0.35 23.33
CA GLY A 197 25.68 -0.92 23.99
C GLY A 197 24.18 -1.25 24.08
N GLY A 198 23.33 -0.53 23.34
CA GLY A 198 21.90 -0.79 23.30
C GLY A 198 21.58 -2.08 22.54
N ALA A 199 20.59 -2.84 23.02
CA ALA A 199 20.04 -3.96 22.26
C ALA A 199 19.22 -3.43 21.08
N VAL A 200 19.41 -4.03 19.90
CA VAL A 200 18.63 -3.67 18.71
C VAL A 200 17.25 -4.32 18.80
N ASP A 201 16.21 -3.49 18.91
CA ASP A 201 14.83 -3.96 18.90
C ASP A 201 14.44 -4.41 17.48
N GLY A 202 14.07 -5.69 17.35
CA GLY A 202 13.64 -6.28 16.09
C GLY A 202 12.39 -5.62 15.51
N SER A 203 11.50 -5.06 16.36
CA SER A 203 10.31 -4.34 15.90
C SER A 203 10.67 -3.04 15.20
N VAL A 204 11.68 -2.32 15.70
CA VAL A 204 12.21 -1.10 15.07
C VAL A 204 12.87 -1.44 13.74
N LEU A 205 13.66 -2.52 13.66
CA LEU A 205 14.23 -2.98 12.40
C LEU A 205 13.15 -3.35 11.37
N ALA A 206 12.09 -4.03 11.80
CA ALA A 206 10.96 -4.34 10.94
C ALA A 206 10.25 -3.06 10.45
N ALA A 207 10.04 -2.08 11.33
CA ALA A 207 9.47 -0.77 10.99
C ALA A 207 10.31 0.00 9.98
N VAL A 208 11.62 0.04 10.20
CA VAL A 208 12.58 0.63 9.26
C VAL A 208 12.55 -0.08 7.91
N GLY A 209 12.52 -1.42 7.89
CA GLY A 209 12.46 -2.20 6.65
C GLY A 209 11.18 -1.97 5.86
N VAL A 210 10.02 -2.05 6.52
CA VAL A 210 8.70 -1.81 5.92
C VAL A 210 8.58 -0.37 5.44
N GLY A 211 8.93 0.60 6.30
CA GLY A 211 8.89 2.02 5.98
C GLY A 211 9.84 2.38 4.84
N GLY A 212 11.05 1.84 4.86
CA GLY A 212 12.05 2.01 3.80
C GLY A 212 11.60 1.45 2.46
N ALA A 213 10.99 0.26 2.45
CA ALA A 213 10.42 -0.34 1.25
C ALA A 213 9.26 0.47 0.69
N ALA A 214 8.33 0.92 1.55
CA ALA A 214 7.21 1.76 1.15
C ALA A 214 7.68 3.11 0.56
N LEU A 215 8.62 3.78 1.24
CA LEU A 215 9.20 5.05 0.77
C LEU A 215 9.98 4.88 -0.54
N SER A 216 10.72 3.78 -0.70
CA SER A 216 11.44 3.49 -1.94
C SER A 216 10.48 3.27 -3.11
N MET A 217 9.39 2.52 -2.91
CA MET A 217 8.35 2.36 -3.93
C MET A 217 7.64 3.68 -4.27
N LEU A 218 7.41 4.53 -3.27
CA LEU A 218 6.81 5.85 -3.47
C LEU A 218 7.76 6.79 -4.23
N GLY A 219 9.04 6.77 -3.89
CA GLY A 219 10.09 7.48 -4.61
C GLY A 219 10.22 7.05 -6.06
N TYR A 220 10.17 5.73 -6.30
CA TYR A 220 10.12 5.18 -7.64
C TYR A 220 8.87 5.61 -8.40
N TRP A 221 7.71 5.66 -7.74
CA TRP A 221 6.49 6.19 -8.37
C TRP A 221 6.64 7.67 -8.77
N ILE A 222 7.20 8.51 -7.90
CA ILE A 222 7.46 9.92 -8.21
C ILE A 222 8.40 10.05 -9.42
N SER A 223 9.45 9.21 -9.49
CA SER A 223 10.43 9.24 -10.58
C SER A 223 9.91 8.66 -11.90
N SER A 224 9.09 7.60 -11.87
CA SER A 224 8.49 6.98 -13.06
C SER A 224 7.24 7.71 -13.54
N GLY A 225 6.76 8.67 -12.76
CA GLY A 225 5.58 9.47 -13.04
C GLY A 225 4.31 8.64 -13.10
N ARG A 226 3.41 8.99 -14.02
CA ARG A 226 2.02 8.50 -14.03
C ARG A 226 1.86 7.06 -14.54
N TRP A 227 2.95 6.43 -14.97
CA TRP A 227 2.95 5.13 -15.64
C TRP A 227 2.93 3.94 -14.67
N SER A 228 3.44 4.12 -13.44
CA SER A 228 3.53 3.04 -12.46
C SER A 228 2.40 3.07 -11.43
N ARG A 229 1.15 2.90 -11.87
CA ARG A 229 -0.02 2.89 -10.95
C ARG A 229 0.04 1.78 -9.91
N GLY A 230 0.61 0.63 -10.30
CA GLY A 230 0.81 -0.50 -9.41
C GLY A 230 1.69 -0.14 -8.21
N THR A 231 2.74 0.66 -8.40
CA THR A 231 3.69 0.94 -7.30
C THR A 231 3.11 1.85 -6.23
N VAL A 232 2.21 2.79 -6.55
CA VAL A 232 1.49 3.55 -5.50
C VAL A 232 0.63 2.62 -4.66
N PHE A 233 -0.12 1.74 -5.32
CA PHE A 233 -0.96 0.79 -4.62
C PHE A 233 -0.12 -0.09 -3.68
N PHE A 234 0.97 -0.65 -4.18
CA PHE A 234 1.88 -1.46 -3.36
C PHE A 234 2.58 -0.65 -2.27
N ALA A 235 3.03 0.58 -2.54
CA ALA A 235 3.65 1.43 -1.53
C ALA A 235 2.71 1.72 -0.36
N VAL A 236 1.47 2.15 -0.67
CA VAL A 236 0.44 2.42 0.34
C VAL A 236 0.01 1.15 1.05
N LEU A 237 -0.12 0.04 0.32
CA LEU A 237 -0.47 -1.25 0.90
C LEU A 237 0.61 -1.75 1.87
N VAL A 238 1.89 -1.70 1.47
CA VAL A 238 3.02 -2.09 2.32
C VAL A 238 3.10 -1.19 3.54
N ALA A 239 2.91 0.13 3.38
CA ALA A 239 2.90 1.06 4.50
C ALA A 239 1.77 0.75 5.50
N LEU A 240 0.54 0.57 5.01
CA LEU A 240 -0.62 0.32 5.88
C LEU A 240 -0.59 -1.09 6.48
N ALA A 241 -0.42 -2.13 5.67
CA ALA A 241 -0.43 -3.51 6.12
C ALA A 241 0.79 -3.83 6.99
N GLY A 242 1.98 -3.37 6.59
CA GLY A 242 3.20 -3.56 7.36
C GLY A 242 3.18 -2.75 8.65
N GLY A 243 2.73 -1.49 8.61
CA GLY A 243 2.53 -0.69 9.83
C GLY A 243 1.54 -1.32 10.80
N LEU A 244 0.46 -1.91 10.29
CA LEU A 244 -0.50 -2.65 11.11
C LEU A 244 0.08 -3.95 11.71
N LEU A 245 0.89 -4.67 10.94
CA LEU A 245 1.56 -5.89 11.40
C LEU A 245 2.59 -5.58 12.49
N ILE A 246 3.39 -4.54 12.30
CA ILE A 246 4.32 -4.05 13.32
C ILE A 246 3.54 -3.66 14.57
N PHE A 247 2.48 -2.87 14.41
CA PHE A 247 1.64 -2.46 15.54
C PHE A 247 1.06 -3.66 16.31
N ALA A 248 0.62 -4.72 15.61
CA ALA A 248 0.10 -5.94 16.25
C ALA A 248 1.20 -6.79 16.93
N LEU A 249 2.48 -6.61 16.56
CA LEU A 249 3.62 -7.33 17.14
C LEU A 249 4.27 -6.57 18.30
N VAL A 250 3.91 -5.31 18.51
CA VAL A 250 4.45 -4.50 19.61
C VAL A 250 3.99 -5.08 20.96
N PRO A 251 4.92 -5.39 21.88
CA PRO A 251 4.57 -5.90 23.20
C PRO A 251 3.70 -4.90 23.98
N SER A 252 2.70 -5.43 24.68
CA SER A 252 1.86 -4.65 25.60
C SER A 252 2.72 -4.00 26.68
N GLY A 253 2.58 -2.68 26.86
CA GLY A 253 3.39 -1.90 27.81
C GLY A 253 4.66 -1.25 27.23
N SER A 254 4.95 -1.43 25.94
CA SER A 254 5.95 -0.58 25.26
C SER A 254 5.45 0.87 25.15
N PRO A 255 6.34 1.86 25.00
CA PRO A 255 5.94 3.26 24.78
C PRO A 255 5.19 3.49 23.45
N LEU A 256 5.20 2.51 22.55
CA LEU A 256 4.45 2.52 21.28
C LEU A 256 3.08 1.85 21.40
N ASP A 257 2.74 1.29 22.56
CA ASP A 257 1.43 0.74 22.83
C ASP A 257 0.42 1.88 23.06
N PHE A 258 -0.44 2.11 22.07
CA PHE A 258 -1.54 3.07 22.18
C PHE A 258 -2.67 2.58 23.11
N GLY A 259 -2.48 1.47 23.83
CA GLY A 259 -3.46 0.90 24.76
C GLY A 259 -4.64 0.22 24.08
N ILE A 260 -4.56 0.00 22.76
CA ILE A 260 -5.66 -0.57 21.96
C ILE A 260 -5.61 -2.10 21.99
N GLY A 261 -4.50 -2.72 22.42
CA GLY A 261 -4.40 -4.16 22.68
C GLY A 261 -4.84 -5.04 21.50
N ILE A 262 -4.51 -4.65 20.27
CA ILE A 262 -4.95 -5.35 19.07
C ILE A 262 -4.08 -6.58 18.85
N ASP A 263 -4.58 -7.74 19.27
CA ASP A 263 -3.99 -9.03 18.89
C ASP A 263 -4.13 -9.28 17.38
N LEU A 264 -3.23 -10.08 16.81
CA LEU A 264 -3.19 -10.40 15.37
C LEU A 264 -4.52 -11.04 14.91
N THR A 265 -5.17 -11.80 15.80
CA THR A 265 -6.50 -12.39 15.57
C THR A 265 -7.61 -11.35 15.41
N ARG A 266 -7.45 -10.15 16.00
CA ARG A 266 -8.38 -9.02 15.86
C ARG A 266 -7.97 -8.05 14.77
N ALA A 267 -6.72 -8.14 14.30
CA ALA A 267 -6.13 -7.25 13.30
C ALA A 267 -6.52 -7.61 11.85
N TYR A 268 -6.94 -8.85 11.56
CA TYR A 268 -7.23 -9.26 10.17
C TYR A 268 -8.28 -8.40 9.44
N PRO A 269 -9.37 -7.89 10.06
CA PRO A 269 -10.33 -7.04 9.36
C PRO A 269 -9.73 -5.67 9.01
N LEU A 270 -8.79 -5.18 9.83
CA LEU A 270 -8.04 -3.96 9.54
C LEU A 270 -7.11 -4.15 8.34
N LEU A 271 -6.54 -5.34 8.13
CA LEU A 271 -5.78 -5.64 6.91
C LEU A 271 -6.69 -5.56 5.68
N VAL A 272 -7.90 -6.12 5.74
CA VAL A 272 -8.88 -6.00 4.64
C VAL A 272 -9.25 -4.53 4.39
N ALA A 273 -9.46 -3.76 5.46
CA ALA A 273 -9.71 -2.32 5.37
C ALA A 273 -8.52 -1.57 4.73
N ALA A 274 -7.29 -1.92 5.10
CA ALA A 274 -6.06 -1.35 4.56
C ALA A 274 -5.92 -1.62 3.05
N PHE A 275 -6.26 -2.82 2.57
CA PHE A 275 -6.34 -3.13 1.13
C PHE A 275 -7.35 -2.24 0.41
N GLY A 276 -8.55 -2.07 0.99
CA GLY A 276 -9.57 -1.18 0.46
C GLY A 276 -9.13 0.28 0.40
N LEU A 277 -8.52 0.76 1.48
CA LEU A 277 -7.98 2.12 1.59
C LEU A 277 -6.85 2.37 0.58
N ALA A 278 -5.93 1.43 0.43
CA ALA A 278 -4.86 1.49 -0.56
C ALA A 278 -5.41 1.57 -1.99
N ALA A 279 -6.46 0.81 -2.31
CA ALA A 279 -7.13 0.87 -3.60
C ALA A 279 -7.82 2.23 -3.85
N ILE A 280 -8.49 2.79 -2.83
CA ILE A 280 -9.13 4.11 -2.90
C ILE A 280 -8.08 5.20 -3.10
N ILE A 281 -7.03 5.23 -2.27
CA ILE A 281 -5.95 6.22 -2.35
C ILE A 281 -5.25 6.15 -3.72
N SER A 282 -4.88 4.94 -4.17
CA SER A 282 -4.28 4.74 -5.49
C SER A 282 -5.22 5.20 -6.62
N GLY A 283 -6.52 4.90 -6.52
CA GLY A 283 -7.52 5.38 -7.47
C GLY A 283 -7.71 6.91 -7.49
N LEU A 284 -7.62 7.56 -6.32
CA LEU A 284 -7.69 9.02 -6.18
C LEU A 284 -6.44 9.72 -6.71
N LEU A 285 -5.26 9.12 -6.53
CA LEU A 285 -4.00 9.65 -7.06
C LEU A 285 -3.86 9.41 -8.57
N ALA A 286 -4.48 8.34 -9.10
CA ALA A 286 -4.48 8.03 -10.53
C ALA A 286 -5.38 8.95 -11.39
N ARG A 287 -6.04 9.94 -10.79
CA ARG A 287 -7.31 10.51 -11.29
C ARG A 287 -7.24 11.49 -12.47
N SER A 288 -6.10 11.75 -13.10
CA SER A 288 -6.05 12.82 -14.13
C SER A 288 -5.78 12.44 -15.59
N SER A 289 -5.59 11.16 -15.97
CA SER A 289 -5.39 10.86 -17.41
C SER A 289 -6.25 9.76 -18.04
N VAL A 290 -6.96 8.91 -17.28
CA VAL A 290 -7.71 7.79 -17.88
C VAL A 290 -9.15 7.75 -17.38
N PRO A 291 -10.16 7.92 -18.26
CA PRO A 291 -11.58 7.95 -17.87
C PRO A 291 -12.09 6.64 -17.24
N ASN A 292 -11.38 5.53 -17.43
CA ASN A 292 -11.76 4.21 -16.91
C ASN A 292 -11.23 3.90 -15.49
N SER A 293 -10.45 4.79 -14.87
CA SER A 293 -9.83 4.53 -13.55
C SER A 293 -10.82 4.54 -12.37
N ARG A 294 -12.02 5.13 -12.54
CA ARG A 294 -13.06 5.14 -11.50
C ARG A 294 -13.55 3.75 -11.10
N LYS A 295 -13.35 2.74 -11.95
CA LYS A 295 -13.74 1.35 -11.68
C LYS A 295 -12.97 0.71 -10.54
N ALA A 296 -11.76 1.18 -10.23
CA ALA A 296 -10.94 0.66 -9.13
C ALA A 296 -11.38 1.19 -7.74
N ILE A 297 -12.10 2.31 -7.69
CA ILE A 297 -12.56 2.91 -6.43
C ILE A 297 -13.67 2.04 -5.82
N LEU A 298 -14.56 1.50 -6.65
CA LEU A 298 -15.71 0.70 -6.20
C LEU A 298 -15.30 -0.55 -5.40
N PRO A 299 -14.40 -1.44 -5.87
CA PRO A 299 -13.94 -2.55 -5.05
C PRO A 299 -13.17 -2.09 -3.81
N GLY A 300 -12.47 -0.95 -3.87
CA GLY A 300 -11.82 -0.36 -2.71
C GLY A 300 -12.79 0.04 -1.60
N VAL A 301 -13.91 0.68 -1.95
CA VAL A 301 -14.98 1.04 -1.00
C VAL A 301 -15.64 -0.20 -0.41
N VAL A 302 -15.88 -1.24 -1.21
CA VAL A 302 -16.43 -2.52 -0.73
C VAL A 302 -15.48 -3.19 0.27
N LEU A 303 -14.17 -3.24 -0.03
CA LEU A 303 -13.18 -3.81 0.90
C LEU A 303 -13.04 -2.99 2.17
N LEU A 304 -13.02 -1.65 2.06
CA LEU A 304 -12.94 -0.75 3.21
C LEU A 304 -14.13 -0.94 4.15
N THR A 305 -15.35 -0.95 3.59
CA THR A 305 -16.58 -1.15 4.37
C THR A 305 -16.63 -2.55 4.97
N ALA A 306 -16.26 -3.60 4.23
CA ALA A 306 -16.18 -4.95 4.75
C ALA A 306 -15.18 -5.08 5.92
N GLY A 307 -14.00 -4.46 5.78
CA GLY A 307 -13.00 -4.43 6.84
C GLY A 307 -13.49 -3.70 8.08
N LEU A 308 -14.10 -2.51 7.93
CA LEU A 308 -14.69 -1.74 9.04
C LEU A 308 -15.81 -2.50 9.75
N VAL A 309 -16.70 -3.17 9.01
CA VAL A 309 -17.73 -4.02 9.60
C VAL A 309 -17.10 -5.17 10.36
N GLY A 310 -16.06 -5.80 9.81
CA GLY A 310 -15.31 -6.84 10.52
C GLY A 310 -14.65 -6.34 11.80
N VAL A 311 -14.16 -5.09 11.84
CA VAL A 311 -13.65 -4.46 13.08
C VAL A 311 -14.77 -4.29 14.11
N LEU A 312 -15.96 -3.84 13.69
CA LEU A 312 -17.11 -3.72 14.62
C LEU A 312 -17.53 -5.07 15.20
N VAL A 313 -17.48 -6.13 14.38
CA VAL A 313 -17.71 -7.52 14.80
C VAL A 313 -16.65 -7.96 15.82
N THR A 314 -15.36 -7.77 15.53
CA THR A 314 -14.27 -8.25 16.42
C THR A 314 -14.19 -7.47 17.74
N LEU A 315 -14.63 -6.21 17.75
CA LEU A 315 -14.75 -5.40 18.97
C LEU A 315 -16.01 -5.73 19.79
N GLY A 316 -16.90 -6.59 19.30
CA GLY A 316 -18.11 -6.99 20.03
C GLY A 316 -19.19 -5.92 20.07
N PHE A 317 -19.15 -4.92 19.19
CA PHE A 317 -20.22 -3.90 19.09
C PHE A 317 -21.53 -4.49 18.54
N ILE A 318 -21.47 -5.64 17.85
CA ILE A 318 -22.63 -6.32 17.28
C ILE A 318 -23.06 -7.45 18.24
N PRO A 319 -24.33 -7.45 18.71
CA PRO A 319 -24.85 -8.52 19.55
C PRO A 319 -24.72 -9.89 18.88
N GLY A 320 -24.41 -10.92 19.67
CA GLY A 320 -24.21 -12.29 19.19
C GLY A 320 -25.39 -12.84 18.39
N ASP A 321 -26.62 -12.49 18.75
CA ASP A 321 -27.84 -12.92 18.06
C ASP A 321 -27.88 -12.43 16.60
N VAL A 322 -27.49 -11.16 16.38
CA VAL A 322 -27.40 -10.58 15.04
C VAL A 322 -26.31 -11.26 14.23
N LEU A 323 -25.19 -11.60 14.89
CA LEU A 323 -24.07 -12.32 14.27
C LEU A 323 -24.47 -13.73 13.84
N ASN A 324 -25.18 -14.47 14.69
CA ASN A 324 -25.67 -15.82 14.38
C ASN A 324 -26.68 -15.79 13.23
N PHE A 325 -27.58 -14.81 13.23
CA PHE A 325 -28.51 -14.60 12.13
C PHE A 325 -27.79 -14.25 10.82
N ALA A 326 -26.85 -13.30 10.85
CA ALA A 326 -26.04 -12.92 9.69
C ALA A 326 -25.17 -14.08 9.18
N ALA A 327 -24.58 -14.86 10.10
CA ALA A 327 -23.81 -16.05 9.79
C ALA A 327 -24.69 -17.10 9.11
N SER A 328 -25.97 -17.25 9.47
CA SER A 328 -26.87 -18.14 8.74
C SER A 328 -27.13 -17.71 7.28
N LEU A 329 -26.96 -16.41 6.98
CA LEU A 329 -27.20 -15.81 5.66
C LEU A 329 -25.92 -15.59 4.85
N TRP A 330 -24.76 -16.10 5.28
CA TRP A 330 -23.46 -15.85 4.63
C TRP A 330 -23.41 -16.25 3.15
N PHE A 331 -24.20 -17.25 2.76
CA PHE A 331 -24.25 -17.74 1.38
C PHE A 331 -25.00 -16.79 0.44
N VAL A 332 -25.91 -15.96 0.95
CA VAL A 332 -26.73 -15.03 0.15
C VAL A 332 -25.87 -14.02 -0.63
N PRO A 333 -24.94 -13.26 0.00
CA PRO A 333 -24.08 -12.35 -0.74
C PRO A 333 -23.14 -13.09 -1.71
N LEU A 334 -22.71 -14.32 -1.39
CA LEU A 334 -21.86 -15.13 -2.26
C LEU A 334 -22.61 -15.55 -3.53
N VAL A 335 -23.84 -16.02 -3.40
CA VAL A 335 -24.72 -16.36 -4.52
C VAL A 335 -25.07 -15.11 -5.35
N ALA A 336 -25.36 -13.98 -4.70
CA ALA A 336 -25.62 -12.72 -5.40
C ALA A 336 -24.39 -12.23 -6.19
N LEU A 337 -23.19 -12.32 -5.62
CA LEU A 337 -21.93 -11.99 -6.28
C LEU A 337 -21.67 -12.93 -7.47
N LEU A 338 -21.89 -14.24 -7.30
CA LEU A 338 -21.77 -15.23 -8.36
C LEU A 338 -22.72 -14.92 -9.52
N MET A 339 -23.99 -14.60 -9.21
CA MET A 339 -24.98 -14.19 -10.22
C MET A 339 -24.56 -12.92 -10.95
N LEU A 340 -24.12 -11.89 -10.21
CA LEU A 340 -23.65 -10.63 -10.79
C LEU A 340 -22.43 -10.84 -11.70
N TRP A 341 -21.53 -11.75 -11.32
CA TRP A 341 -20.34 -12.09 -12.09
C TRP A 341 -20.66 -12.91 -13.35
N MET A 342 -21.68 -13.77 -13.30
CA MET A 342 -22.21 -14.51 -14.45
C MET A 342 -23.02 -13.64 -15.42
N LEU A 343 -23.60 -12.53 -14.95
CA LEU A 343 -24.41 -11.62 -15.76
C LEU A 343 -23.74 -11.15 -17.07
N PRO A 344 -22.49 -10.62 -17.08
CA PRO A 344 -21.83 -10.21 -18.32
C PRO A 344 -21.52 -11.38 -19.27
N LEU A 345 -21.34 -12.60 -18.77
CA LEU A 345 -21.14 -13.79 -19.60
C LEU A 345 -22.41 -14.11 -20.41
N VAL A 346 -23.58 -14.02 -19.78
CA VAL A 346 -24.87 -14.27 -20.45
C VAL A 346 -25.11 -13.24 -21.58
N PHE A 347 -24.81 -11.96 -21.34
CA PHE A 347 -24.95 -10.93 -22.37
C PHE A 347 -23.97 -11.13 -23.54
N ARG A 348 -22.73 -11.52 -23.26
CA ARG A 348 -21.75 -11.83 -24.32
C ARG A 348 -22.14 -13.04 -25.15
N LEU A 349 -22.75 -14.07 -24.54
CA LEU A 349 -23.24 -15.23 -25.27
C LEU A 349 -24.39 -14.85 -26.22
N ARG A 350 -25.30 -13.97 -25.77
CA ARG A 350 -26.43 -13.51 -26.61
C ARG A 350 -26.00 -12.67 -27.82
N GLU A 351 -24.88 -11.94 -27.73
CA GLU A 351 -24.32 -11.21 -28.87
C GLU A 351 -23.70 -12.13 -29.93
N ARG A 352 -23.18 -13.31 -29.55
CA ARG A 352 -22.66 -14.28 -30.52
C ARG A 352 -23.75 -14.89 -31.38
N ASP A 353 -24.90 -15.19 -30.80
CA ASP A 353 -26.02 -15.78 -31.55
C ASP A 353 -26.66 -14.80 -32.54
N ARG A 354 -26.60 -13.49 -32.29
CA ARG A 354 -27.09 -12.46 -33.25
C ARG A 354 -26.18 -12.27 -34.47
N ARG A 355 -24.96 -12.78 -34.46
CA ARG A 355 -24.00 -12.64 -35.56
C ARG A 355 -23.91 -13.88 -36.45
N ARG A 356 -24.63 -14.95 -36.13
CA ARG A 356 -24.77 -16.15 -36.95
C ARG A 356 -26.06 -16.10 -37.76
#